data_AF-A0A0D4ZY67-F1
#
_entry.id   AF-A0A0D4ZY67-F1
#
_cell.length_a   1.000
_cell.length_b   1.000
_cell.length_c   1.000
_cell.angle_alpha   90.00
_cell.angle_beta   90.00
_cell.angle_gamma   90.00
#
_symmetry.space_group_name_H-M   'P 1'
#
loop_
_entity.id
_entity.type
_entity.pdbx_description
1 polymer ?
#
loop_
_entity_poly.entity_id
_entity_poly.type
_entity_poly.pdbx_seq_one_letter_code
_entity_poly.pdbx_strand_id
1 'polypeptide(L)' 'MRGRKAVIPFRSHEKVSQDKRQKLDTLLYKKRTAVECCFANLKEYRRIATRSEKTARNSFNMLKLGAIWLFLKLLSN' A
#
# COMPACT_ATOMS: atom_id res chain seq x y z
N MET A 1 11.50 7.91 -4.35
CA MET A 1 10.05 7.66 -4.55
C MET A 1 9.38 8.89 -5.17
N ARG A 2 8.93 8.82 -6.42
CA ARG A 2 8.16 9.92 -7.04
C ARG A 2 6.79 10.01 -6.36
N GLY A 3 6.42 11.18 -5.84
CA GLY A 3 5.16 11.38 -5.15
C GLY A 3 3.97 11.25 -6.10
N ARG A 4 3.10 10.26 -5.88
CA ARG A 4 1.82 10.15 -6.62
C ARG A 4 0.85 11.23 -6.12
N LYS A 5 0.07 11.80 -7.05
CA LYS A 5 -1.01 12.74 -6.74
C LYS A 5 -2.04 11.98 -5.90
N ALA A 6 -2.41 12.53 -4.74
CA ALA A 6 -3.45 11.96 -3.89
C ALA A 6 -4.78 12.01 -4.65
N VAL A 7 -5.29 10.85 -5.09
CA VAL A 7 -6.55 10.73 -5.81
C VAL A 7 -7.62 10.18 -4.86
N ILE A 8 -8.61 11.07 -4.68
CA ILE A 8 -9.95 11.01 -4.11
C ILE A 8 -10.15 10.20 -2.81
N PRO A 9 -10.41 10.89 -1.69
CA PRO A 9 -10.58 10.32 -0.36
C PRO A 9 -12.04 10.03 0.03
N PHE A 10 -13.02 10.45 -0.78
CA PHE A 10 -14.45 10.26 -0.50
C PHE A 10 -15.15 9.65 -1.71
N ARG A 11 -16.07 8.71 -1.49
CA ARG A 11 -17.00 8.28 -2.54
C ARG A 11 -18.09 9.33 -2.71
N SER A 12 -18.51 9.57 -3.95
CA SER A 12 -19.55 10.55 -4.31
C SER A 12 -20.90 10.36 -3.59
N HIS A 13 -21.16 9.19 -3.00
CA HIS A 13 -22.38 8.86 -2.26
C HIS A 13 -22.22 8.85 -0.73
N GLU A 14 -21.03 9.13 -0.18
CA GLU A 14 -20.86 9.24 1.27
C GLU A 14 -21.45 10.56 1.77
N LYS A 15 -22.37 10.49 2.75
CA LYS A 15 -22.93 11.68 3.41
C LYS A 15 -21.83 12.58 4.00
N VAL A 16 -20.71 11.97 4.40
CA VAL A 16 -19.48 12.63 4.85
C VAL A 16 -18.84 13.49 3.75
N SER A 17 -18.95 13.10 2.48
CA SER A 17 -18.46 13.89 1.33
C SER A 17 -19.22 15.21 1.14
N GLN A 18 -20.47 15.29 1.61
CA GLN A 18 -21.30 16.49 1.51
C GLN A 18 -21.16 17.41 2.73
N ASP A 19 -20.70 16.86 3.86
CA ASP A 19 -20.45 17.64 5.07
C ASP A 19 -19.12 18.38 4.99
N LYS A 20 -19.16 19.66 4.61
CA LYS A 20 -17.99 20.56 4.54
C LYS A 20 -17.24 20.72 5.88
N ARG A 21 -17.76 20.19 6.99
CA ARG A 21 -17.15 20.25 8.33
C ARG A 21 -16.03 19.24 8.54
N GLN A 22 -16.04 18.09 7.86
CA GLN A 22 -14.94 17.12 7.93
C GLN A 22 -13.87 17.44 6.89
N LYS A 23 -12.89 18.26 7.28
CA LYS A 23 -11.69 18.48 6.48
C LYS A 23 -10.82 17.24 6.52
N LEU A 24 -10.62 16.58 5.37
CA LEU A 24 -9.58 15.58 5.24
C LEU A 24 -8.22 16.26 5.33
N ASP A 25 -7.37 15.74 6.22
CA ASP A 25 -5.96 16.10 6.22
C ASP A 25 -5.25 15.45 5.02
N THR A 26 -5.03 16.25 3.98
CA THR A 26 -4.32 15.87 2.76
C THR A 26 -2.88 15.42 3.02
N LEU A 27 -2.21 15.95 4.06
CA LEU A 27 -0.86 15.56 4.42
C LEU A 27 -0.84 14.16 5.03
N LEU A 28 -1.78 13.85 5.93
CA LEU A 28 -1.97 12.48 6.44
C LEU A 28 -2.34 11.51 5.32
N TYR A 29 -3.25 11.90 4.42
CA TYR A 29 -3.65 11.05 3.29
C TYR A 29 -2.47 10.78 2.33
N LYS A 30 -1.60 11.78 2.10
CA LYS A 30 -0.40 11.63 1.26
C LYS A 30 0.60 10.61 1.81
N LYS A 31 0.69 10.42 3.14
CA LYS A 31 1.56 9.41 3.75
C LYS A 31 1.16 7.98 3.36
N ARG A 32 -0.13 7.73 3.08
CA ARG A 32 -0.64 6.43 2.64
C ARG A 32 -0.03 5.97 1.31
N THR A 33 0.31 6.90 0.42
CA THR A 33 0.93 6.60 -0.87
C THR A 33 2.21 5.77 -0.74
N ALA A 34 3.02 6.01 0.29
CA ALA A 34 4.25 5.25 0.52
C ALA A 34 3.95 3.78 0.85
N VAL A 35 2.94 3.56 1.70
CA VAL A 35 2.45 2.22 2.06
C VAL A 35 1.88 1.51 0.84
N GLU A 36 1.08 2.20 0.03
CA GLU A 36 0.52 1.64 -1.20
C GLU A 36 1.60 1.31 -2.24
N CYS A 37 2.63 2.15 -2.38
CA CYS A 37 3.77 1.87 -3.24
C CYS A 37 4.50 0.61 -2.75
N CYS A 38 4.69 0.46 -1.44
CA CYS A 38 5.31 -0.72 -0.85
C CYS A 38 4.51 -1.99 -1.21
N PHE A 39 3.19 -1.98 -1.00
CA PHE A 39 2.34 -3.11 -1.35
C PHE A 39 2.26 -3.35 -2.86
N ALA A 40 2.32 -2.32 -3.70
CA ALA A 40 2.39 -2.48 -5.15
C ALA A 40 3.66 -3.23 -5.56
N ASN A 41 4.83 -2.84 -5.03
CA ASN A 41 6.08 -3.56 -5.27
C ASN A 41 6.02 -5.01 -4.77
N LEU A 42 5.45 -5.25 -3.58
CA LEU A 42 5.28 -6.62 -3.07
C LEU A 42 4.34 -7.45 -3.93
N LYS A 43 3.34 -6.84 -4.58
CA LYS A 43 2.40 -7.50 -5.48
C LYS A 43 2.97 -7.74 -6.89
N GLU A 44 4.10 -7.16 -7.27
CA GLU A 44 4.78 -7.56 -8.51
C GLU A 44 5.21 -9.04 -8.46
N TYR A 45 5.50 -9.55 -7.26
CA TYR A 45 5.74 -10.97 -7.05
C TYR A 45 4.44 -11.76 -7.14
N ARG A 46 4.24 -12.45 -8.25
CA ARG A 46 3.07 -13.30 -8.50
C ARG A 46 2.74 -14.21 -7.31
N ARG A 47 3.76 -14.83 -6.70
CA ARG A 47 3.59 -15.74 -5.54
C ARG A 47 3.03 -15.04 -4.29
N ILE A 48 3.36 -13.77 -4.08
CA ILE A 48 2.82 -12.94 -2.99
C ILE A 48 1.42 -12.44 -3.36
N ALA A 49 1.22 -12.00 -4.61
CA ALA A 49 -0.05 -11.44 -5.07
C ALA A 49 -1.19 -12.44 -5.11
N THR A 50 -0.95 -13.65 -5.61
CA THR A 50 -1.99 -14.68 -5.78
C THR A 50 -2.18 -15.56 -4.56
N ARG A 51 -1.30 -15.45 -3.55
CA ARG A 51 -1.28 -16.27 -2.33
C ARG A 51 -1.63 -17.75 -2.62
N SER A 52 -0.74 -18.44 -3.33
CA SER A 52 -0.94 -19.84 -3.71
C SER A 52 -0.48 -20.86 -2.66
N GLU A 53 0.02 -20.39 -1.50
CA GLU A 53 0.54 -21.25 -0.43
C GLU A 53 -0.60 -21.89 0.38
N LYS A 54 -0.54 -23.21 0.59
CA LYS A 54 -1.55 -23.96 1.35
C LYS A 54 -1.62 -23.58 2.83
N THR A 55 -0.47 -23.22 3.42
CA THR A 55 -0.36 -22.94 4.86
C THR A 55 -0.15 -21.45 5.11
N ALA A 56 -0.80 -20.91 6.14
CA ALA A 56 -0.64 -19.50 6.55
C ALA A 56 0.83 -19.15 6.88
N ARG A 57 1.57 -20.08 7.48
CA ARG A 57 3.01 -19.96 7.77
C ARG A 57 3.83 -19.72 6.51
N ASN A 58 3.56 -20.47 5.44
CA ASN A 58 4.26 -20.31 4.18
C ASN A 58 3.92 -18.97 3.50
N SER A 59 2.64 -18.58 3.51
CA SER A 59 2.22 -17.26 3.01
C SER A 59 2.96 -16.12 3.74
N PHE A 60 3.09 -16.22 5.06
CA PHE A 60 3.77 -15.22 5.88
C PHE A 60 5.28 -15.19 5.65
N ASN A 61 5.91 -16.35 5.49
CA ASN A 61 7.34 -16.43 5.16
C ASN A 61 7.62 -15.81 3.79
N MET A 62 6.76 -16.01 2.79
CA MET A 62 6.88 -15.35 1.49
C MET A 62 6.78 -13.82 1.59
N LEU A 63 5.87 -13.30 2.43
CA LEU A 63 5.77 -11.87 2.71
C LEU A 63 7.05 -11.33 3.37
N LYS A 64 7.61 -12.05 4.34
CA LYS A 64 8.88 -11.69 4.99
C LYS A 64 10.03 -11.63 3.99
N LEU A 65 10.15 -12.64 3.11
CA LEU A 65 11.17 -12.66 2.06
C LEU A 65 11.03 -11.47 1.11
N GLY A 66 9.80 -11.16 0.68
CA GLY A 66 9.54 -9.99 -0.16
C GLY A 66 9.91 -8.67 0.53
N ALA A 67 9.62 -8.55 1.83
CA ALA A 67 9.99 -7.38 2.62
C ALA A 67 11.51 -7.22 2.78
N ILE A 68 12.23 -8.32 3.04
CA ILE A 68 13.70 -8.33 3.13
C ILE A 68 14.30 -7.91 1.79
N TRP A 69 13.82 -8.46 0.68
CA TRP A 69 14.31 -8.10 -0.65
C TRP A 69 14.07 -6.62 -0.97
N LEU A 70 12.87 -6.10 -0.65
CA LEU A 70 12.55 -4.69 -0.83
C LEU A 70 13.49 -3.79 -0.01
N PHE A 71 13.81 -4.19 1.21
CA PHE A 71 14.74 -3.48 2.09
C PHE A 71 16.17 -3.50 1.54
N LEU A 72 16.67 -4.65 1.09
CA LEU A 72 17.98 -4.77 0.45
C LEU A 72 18.08 -3.91 -0.81
N LYS A 73 17.04 -3.90 -1.64
CA LYS A 73 16.97 -3.04 -2.83
C LYS A 73 17.00 -1.55 -2.49
N LEU A 74 16.39 -1.16 -1.37
CA LEU A 74 16.43 0.22 -0.88
C LEU A 74 17.81 0.62 -0.36
N LEU A 75 18.53 -0.31 0.30
CA LEU A 75 19.89 -0.07 0.79
C LEU A 75 20.94 -0.05 -0.32
N SER A 76 20.73 -0.83 -1.38
CA SER A 76 21.65 -0.96 -2.51
C SER A 76 21.55 0.20 -3.52
N ASN A 77 20.61 1.13 -3.35
CA ASN A 77 20.30 2.22 -4.28
C ASN A 77 20.50 3.58 -3.62
#